data_AF-A0A954XGY2-F1
#
_entry.id   AF-A0A954XGY2-F1
#
_cell.length_a   1.000
_cell.length_b   1.000
_cell.length_c   1.000
_cell.angle_alpha   90.00
_cell.angle_beta   90.00
_cell.angle_gamma   90.00
#
_symmetry.space_group_name_H-M   'P 1'
#
loop_
_entity.id
_entity.type
_entity.pdbx_description
1 polymer ?
#
loop_
_entity_poly.entity_id
_entity_poly.type
_entity_poly.pdbx_seq_one_letter_code
_entity_poly.pdbx_strand_id
1 'polypeptide(L)' 'MSTDAERDIDEGITFYNSTGHDVGSYFYRSILVDLQSLTLFSGIHPKRFGFHCMPAKRFPFAIYYAVSNDIVYV' A
#
# COMPACT_ATOMS: atom_id res chain seq x y z
N MET A 1 4.48 -9.00 -1.47
CA MET A 1 3.36 -8.84 -0.54
C MET A 1 3.56 -9.85 0.56
N SER A 2 3.73 -9.35 1.78
CA SER A 2 3.65 -10.14 3.00
C SER A 2 2.20 -10.49 3.31
N THR A 3 1.98 -11.55 4.08
CA THR A 3 0.62 -11.95 4.52
C THR A 3 -0.06 -10.87 5.35
N ASP A 4 0.71 -10.08 6.11
CA ASP A 4 0.17 -8.96 6.88
C ASP A 4 -0.30 -7.84 5.95
N ALA A 5 0.48 -7.48 4.93
CA ALA A 5 0.09 -6.45 3.96
C ALA A 5 -1.13 -6.88 3.12
N GLU A 6 -1.27 -8.17 2.78
CA GLU A 6 -2.47 -8.69 2.11
C GLU A 6 -3.71 -8.55 2.99
N ARG A 7 -3.58 -8.94 4.27
CA ARG A 7 -4.65 -8.79 5.26
C ARG A 7 -5.03 -7.33 5.49
N ASP A 8 -4.07 -6.41 5.57
CA ASP A 8 -4.34 -4.97 5.71
C ASP A 8 -5.19 -4.43 4.54
N ILE A 9 -4.95 -4.93 3.33
CA ILE A 9 -5.74 -4.58 2.15
C ILE A 9 -7.15 -5.17 2.26
N ASP A 10 -7.29 -6.45 2.61
CA ASP A 10 -8.60 -7.10 2.75
C ASP A 10 -9.47 -6.46 3.84
N GLU A 11 -8.86 -6.14 4.98
CA GLU A 11 -9.50 -5.40 6.07
C GLU A 11 -9.90 -3.99 5.63
N GLY A 12 -9.03 -3.29 4.89
CA GLY A 12 -9.35 -1.99 4.30
C GLY A 12 -10.51 -2.03 3.31
N ILE A 13 -10.54 -3.02 2.41
CA ILE A 13 -11.66 -3.23 1.46
C ILE A 13 -12.95 -3.44 2.24
N THR A 14 -12.93 -4.34 3.23
CA THR A 14 -14.08 -4.67 4.06
C THR A 14 -14.60 -3.45 4.82
N PHE A 15 -13.69 -2.70 5.46
CA PHE A 15 -14.02 -1.47 6.15
C PHE A 15 -14.67 -0.46 5.22
N TYR A 16 -14.04 -0.13 4.09
CA TYR A 16 -14.56 0.90 3.19
C TYR A 16 -15.87 0.49 2.51
N ASN A 17 -16.08 -0.78 2.20
CA ASN A 17 -17.37 -1.26 1.71
C ASN A 17 -18.52 -1.05 2.72
N SER A 18 -18.22 -1.00 4.01
CA SER A 18 -19.23 -0.67 5.04
C SER A 18 -19.57 0.83 5.11
N THR A 19 -18.73 1.69 4.53
CA THR A 19 -18.90 3.16 4.57
C THR A 19 -19.68 3.75 3.40
N GLY A 20 -19.83 2.99 2.31
CA GLY A 20 -20.55 3.43 1.12
C GLY A 20 -20.41 2.45 -0.04
N HIS A 21 -21.32 2.57 -1.01
CA HIS A 21 -21.28 1.76 -2.23
C HIS A 21 -19.97 2.00 -2.99
N ASP A 22 -19.30 0.92 -3.40
CA ASP A 22 -18.05 0.90 -4.18
C ASP A 22 -16.80 1.56 -3.55
N VAL A 23 -16.87 2.05 -2.31
CA VAL A 23 -15.72 2.71 -1.67
C VAL A 23 -14.57 1.73 -1.44
N GLY A 24 -14.84 0.47 -1.09
CA GLY A 24 -13.79 -0.55 -0.94
C GLY A 24 -13.12 -0.90 -2.27
N SER A 25 -13.88 -0.97 -3.36
CA SER A 25 -13.34 -1.12 -4.72
C SER A 25 -12.45 0.07 -5.11
N TYR A 26 -12.86 1.29 -4.76
CA TYR A 26 -12.07 2.49 -5.01
C TYR A 26 -10.79 2.55 -4.16
N PHE A 27 -10.87 2.11 -2.90
CA PHE A 27 -9.71 1.91 -2.01
C PHE A 27 -8.70 0.96 -2.63
N TYR A 28 -9.12 -0.26 -2.98
CA TYR A 28 -8.23 -1.27 -3.55
C TYR A 28 -7.51 -0.77 -4.80
N ARG A 29 -8.26 -0.16 -5.74
CA ARG A 29 -7.68 0.40 -6.97
C ARG A 29 -6.68 1.51 -6.67
N SER A 30 -6.94 2.34 -5.67
CA SER A 30 -6.02 3.43 -5.28
C SER A 30 -4.73 2.88 -4.69
N ILE A 31 -4.80 1.87 -3.82
CA ILE A 31 -3.62 1.20 -3.26
C ILE A 31 -2.81 0.50 -4.36
N LEU A 32 -3.48 -0.16 -5.31
CA LEU A 32 -2.80 -0.83 -6.43
C LEU A 32 -2.01 0.16 -7.30
N VAL A 33 -2.59 1.33 -7.60
CA VAL A 33 -1.89 2.40 -8.34
C VAL A 33 -0.67 2.90 -7.57
N ASP A 34 -0.78 3.05 -6.25
CA ASP A 34 0.35 3.45 -5.42
C ASP A 34 1.43 2.36 -5.39
N LEU A 35 1.08 1.08 -5.24
CA LEU A 35 2.02 -0.05 -5.33
C LEU A 35 2.75 -0.08 -6.68
N GLN A 36 2.04 0.12 -7.80
CA GLN A 36 2.65 0.18 -9.13
C GLN A 36 3.67 1.33 -9.24
N SER A 37 3.44 2.46 -8.55
CA SER A 37 4.37 3.58 -8.58
C SER A 37 5.73 3.28 -7.92
N LEU A 38 5.82 2.25 -7.07
CA LEU A 38 7.09 1.80 -6.48
C LEU A 38 8.07 1.24 -7.52
N THR A 39 7.60 0.85 -8.71
CA THR A 39 8.49 0.48 -9.82
C THR A 39 9.38 1.64 -10.27
N LEU A 40 8.92 2.88 -10.08
CA LEU A 40 9.65 4.10 -10.46
C LEU A 40 10.28 4.80 -9.25
N PHE A 41 9.64 4.72 -8.09
CA PHE A 41 9.98 5.50 -6.91
C PHE A 41 10.39 4.63 -5.70
N SER A 42 10.81 3.38 -5.91
CA SER A 42 11.37 2.58 -4.82
C SER A 42 12.70 3.18 -4.33
N GLY A 43 13.04 2.93 -3.05
CA GLY A 43 14.28 3.42 -2.44
C GLY A 43 14.33 4.91 -2.04
N ILE A 44 13.50 5.79 -2.62
CA ILE A 44 13.57 7.24 -2.33
C ILE A 44 12.78 7.67 -1.09
N HIS A 45 11.84 6.84 -0.63
CA HIS A 45 10.99 7.19 0.51
C HIS A 45 11.74 7.07 1.84
N PRO A 46 11.49 7.95 2.83
CA PRO A 46 12.11 7.87 4.15
C PRO A 46 11.85 6.52 4.82
N LYS A 47 12.81 6.07 5.64
CA LYS A 47 12.65 4.84 6.41
C LYS A 47 11.97 5.10 7.76
N ARG A 48 11.06 4.21 8.14
CA ARG A 48 10.45 4.11 9.46
C ARG A 48 10.37 2.64 9.87
N PHE A 49 10.75 2.34 11.11
CA PHE A 49 10.83 0.96 11.62
C PHE A 49 11.72 0.02 10.76
N GLY A 50 12.73 0.57 10.08
CA GLY A 50 13.63 -0.20 9.20
C GLY A 50 13.19 -0.35 7.74
N PHE A 51 11.96 0.04 7.40
CA PHE A 51 11.39 -0.10 6.05
C PHE A 51 11.17 1.27 5.40
N HIS A 52 11.23 1.34 4.08
CA HIS A 52 10.78 2.53 3.35
C HIS A 52 9.27 2.70 3.55
N CYS A 53 8.83 3.94 3.75
CA CYS A 53 7.44 4.24 4.09
C CYS A 53 6.89 5.28 3.10
N MET A 54 5.98 4.85 2.24
CA MET A 54 5.30 5.71 1.27
C MET A 54 3.85 5.92 1.71
N PRO A 55 3.40 7.16 1.97
CA PRO A 55 1.99 7.42 2.24
C PRO A 55 1.16 7.15 0.97
N ALA A 56 0.03 6.46 1.13
CA ALA A 56 -0.95 6.31 0.07
C ALA A 56 -1.55 7.69 -0.28
N LYS A 57 -1.86 7.90 -1.55
CA LYS A 57 -2.24 9.24 -2.05
C LYS A 57 -3.68 9.63 -1.72
N ARG A 58 -4.57 8.64 -1.62
CA ARG A 58 -6.03 8.85 -1.53
C ARG A 58 -6.62 8.45 -0.18
N PHE A 59 -5.94 7.56 0.54
CA PHE A 59 -6.44 6.95 1.76
C PHE A 59 -5.40 7.11 2.88
N PRO A 60 -5.82 7.14 4.15
CA PRO A 60 -4.94 7.33 5.30
C PRO A 60 -4.14 6.06 5.64
N PHE A 61 -3.46 5.50 4.65
CA PHE A 61 -2.63 4.31 4.73
C PHE A 61 -1.17 4.68 4.42
N ALA A 62 -0.24 3.87 4.94
CA ALA A 62 1.16 3.96 4.60
C ALA A 62 1.65 2.59 4.13
N ILE A 63 2.28 2.55 2.97
CA ILE A 63 2.85 1.34 2.37
C ILE A 63 4.29 1.22 2.86
N TYR A 64 4.53 0.19 3.67
CA TYR A 64 5.87 -0.18 4.11
C TYR A 64 6.47 -1.19 3.14
N TYR A 65 7.73 -0.97 2.75
CA TYR A 65 8.41 -1.88 1.83
C TYR A 65 9.92 -1.91 2.04
N ALA A 66 10.54 -2.99 1.60
CA ALA A 66 11.98 -3.15 1.45
C ALA A 66 12.37 -3.24 -0.03
N VAL A 67 13.61 -2.90 -0.34
CA VAL A 67 14.20 -3.09 -1.67
C VAL A 67 15.40 -4.01 -1.51
N SER A 68 15.44 -5.09 -2.29
CA SER A 68 16.58 -6.00 -2.36
C SER A 68 16.75 -6.47 -3.80
N ASN A 69 17.96 -6.32 -4.35
CA ASN A 69 18.28 -6.67 -5.75
C ASN A 69 17.27 -6.12 -6.77
N ASP A 70 16.93 -4.83 -6.65
CA ASP A 70 15.93 -4.12 -7.48
C ASP A 70 14.50 -4.69 -7.41
N ILE A 71 14.23 -5.60 -6.46
CA ILE A 71 12.90 -6.13 -6.17
C ILE A 71 12.32 -5.40 -4.97
N VAL A 72 11.07 -4.97 -5.12
CA VAL A 72 10.28 -4.33 -4.06
C VAL A 72 9.49 -5.40 -3.29
N TYR A 73 9.73 -5.47 -1.98
CA TYR A 73 9.01 -6.34 -1.06
C TYR A 73 8.12 -5.48 -0.18
N VAL A 74 6.83 -5.47 -0.50
CA VAL A 74 5.74 -5.02 0.37
C VAL A 74 5.29 -6.20 1.21
#